data_AF-A0A0A6UG07-F1
#
_entry.id   AF-A0A0A6UG07-F1
#
_cell.length_a   1.000
_cell.length_b   1.000
_cell.length_c   1.000
_cell.angle_alpha   90.00
_cell.angle_beta   90.00
_cell.angle_gamma   90.00
#
_symmetry.space_group_name_H-M   'P 1'
#
loop_
_entity.id
_entity.type
_entity.pdbx_description
1 polymer ?
#
loop_
_entity_poly.entity_id
_entity_poly.type
_entity_poly.pdbx_seq_one_letter_code
_entity_poly.pdbx_strand_id
1 'polypeptide(L)'
;MTVHSPHDQSDRVAQTSLGELIGNISDDLSQLFRQEVELAKAELKQEAAKAGRAAGMLGAAGFAAYLAVVLLSFAAVFGLANIMDAGWAALIVAAAWAIAGAALFVTGRKRLKTVDPVPHRTVDTLKEDARWLKNPNG
;
A
#
# COMPACT_ATOMS: atom_id res chain seq x y z
N MET A 1 -77.62 21.33 14.62
CA MET A 1 -76.58 20.50 15.29
C MET A 1 -75.81 19.75 14.21
N THR A 2 -74.62 20.23 13.84
CA THR A 2 -73.72 19.53 12.92
C THR A 2 -72.51 19.05 13.72
N VAL A 3 -72.37 17.73 13.83
CA VAL A 3 -71.28 17.06 14.54
C VAL A 3 -70.03 17.09 13.64
N HIS A 4 -68.98 17.78 14.06
CA HIS A 4 -67.68 17.79 13.40
C HIS A 4 -66.86 16.61 13.93
N SER A 5 -66.64 15.59 13.08
CA SER A 5 -65.95 14.36 13.45
C SER A 5 -64.42 14.58 13.56
N PRO A 6 -63.74 14.19 14.67
CA PRO A 6 -62.32 14.51 14.91
C PRO A 6 -61.26 13.70 14.13
N HIS A 7 -61.62 12.94 13.09
CA HIS A 7 -60.74 11.89 12.54
C HIS A 7 -59.57 12.37 11.65
N ASP A 8 -59.46 13.67 11.32
CA ASP A 8 -58.44 14.19 10.40
C ASP A 8 -57.08 14.50 11.10
N GLN A 9 -57.06 14.69 12.43
CA GLN A 9 -55.82 15.03 13.16
C GLN A 9 -54.93 13.81 13.43
N SER A 10 -55.51 12.63 13.69
CA SER A 10 -54.78 11.41 14.05
C SER A 10 -53.92 10.88 12.90
N ASP A 11 -54.44 10.93 11.68
CA ASP A 11 -53.74 10.43 10.49
C ASP A 11 -52.57 11.34 10.07
N ARG A 12 -52.68 12.66 10.28
CA ARG A 12 -51.60 13.60 10.01
C ARG A 12 -50.46 13.48 11.02
N VAL A 13 -50.78 13.27 12.30
CA VAL A 13 -49.77 13.05 13.35
C VAL A 13 -49.04 11.72 13.14
N ALA A 14 -49.74 10.65 12.75
CA ALA A 14 -49.14 9.35 12.45
C ALA A 14 -48.25 9.36 11.20
N GLN A 15 -48.64 10.06 10.14
CA GLN A 15 -47.80 10.21 8.93
C GLN A 15 -46.57 11.09 9.21
N THR A 16 -46.71 12.13 10.04
CA THR A 16 -45.60 12.98 10.47
C THR A 16 -44.59 12.16 11.30
N SER A 17 -45.05 11.34 12.24
CA SER A 17 -44.16 10.55 13.10
C SER A 17 -43.42 9.43 12.36
N LEU A 18 -44.06 8.78 11.37
CA LEU A 18 -43.40 7.74 10.56
C LEU A 18 -42.34 8.31 9.63
N GLY A 19 -42.59 9.49 9.05
CA GLY A 19 -41.61 10.23 8.25
C GLY A 19 -40.42 10.72 9.10
N GLU A 20 -40.67 11.18 10.31
CA GLU A 20 -39.65 11.61 11.26
C GLU A 20 -38.77 10.43 11.73
N LEU A 21 -39.35 9.24 11.94
CA LEU A 21 -38.63 8.03 12.33
C LEU A 21 -37.70 7.50 11.21
N ILE A 22 -38.18 7.50 9.96
CA ILE A 22 -37.36 7.13 8.79
C ILE A 22 -36.25 8.17 8.55
N GLY A 23 -36.53 9.45 8.78
CA GLY A 23 -35.53 10.52 8.75
C GLY A 23 -34.41 10.27 9.77
N ASN A 24 -34.76 10.00 11.02
CA ASN A 24 -33.80 9.74 12.09
C ASN A 24 -32.93 8.49 11.81
N ILE A 25 -33.52 7.40 11.30
CA ILE A 25 -32.75 6.19 10.93
C ILE A 25 -31.78 6.48 9.77
N SER A 26 -32.21 7.27 8.78
CA SER A 26 -31.36 7.64 7.65
C SER A 26 -30.18 8.52 8.06
N ASP A 27 -30.41 9.41 9.03
CA ASP A 27 -29.37 10.24 9.63
C ASP A 27 -28.40 9.41 10.47
N ASP A 28 -28.90 8.46 11.28
CA ASP A 28 -28.07 7.54 12.08
C ASP A 28 -27.18 6.67 11.17
N LEU A 29 -27.74 6.11 10.09
CA LEU A 29 -26.98 5.34 9.10
C LEU A 29 -25.92 6.20 8.39
N SER A 30 -26.27 7.43 8.03
CA SER A 30 -25.32 8.38 7.44
C SER A 30 -24.18 8.73 8.40
N GLN A 31 -24.49 8.82 9.70
CA GLN A 31 -23.52 9.07 10.76
C GLN A 31 -22.59 7.87 10.96
N LEU A 32 -23.12 6.65 10.98
CA LEU A 32 -22.34 5.42 11.07
C LEU A 32 -21.40 5.25 9.88
N PHE A 33 -21.89 5.47 8.66
CA PHE A 33 -21.06 5.40 7.46
C PHE A 33 -19.91 6.41 7.51
N ARG A 34 -20.18 7.65 7.94
CA ARG A 34 -19.13 8.65 8.18
C ARG A 34 -18.12 8.18 9.22
N GLN A 35 -18.57 7.56 10.31
CA GLN A 35 -17.68 7.04 11.36
C GLN A 35 -16.79 5.91 10.85
N GLU A 36 -17.32 4.94 10.09
CA GLU A 36 -16.53 3.88 9.49
C GLU A 36 -15.47 4.43 8.53
N VAL A 37 -15.83 5.44 7.72
CA VAL A 37 -14.88 6.12 6.85
C VAL A 37 -13.80 6.83 7.65
N GLU A 38 -14.15 7.55 8.72
CA GLU A 38 -13.16 8.21 9.59
C GLU A 38 -12.28 7.21 10.34
N LEU A 39 -12.83 6.07 10.77
CA LEU A 39 -12.07 4.98 11.38
C LEU A 39 -11.10 4.36 10.38
N ALA A 40 -11.56 4.02 9.18
CA ALA A 40 -10.72 3.48 8.11
C ALA A 40 -9.60 4.48 7.75
N LYS A 41 -9.90 5.77 7.66
CA LYS A 41 -8.87 6.81 7.46
C LYS A 41 -7.85 6.84 8.61
N ALA A 42 -8.30 6.73 9.86
CA ALA A 42 -7.42 6.74 11.02
C ALA A 42 -6.50 5.51 11.03
N GLU A 43 -7.04 4.32 10.75
CA GLU A 43 -6.28 3.07 10.64
C GLU A 43 -5.28 3.13 9.48
N LEU A 44 -5.71 3.56 8.30
CA LEU A 44 -4.82 3.78 7.15
C LEU A 44 -3.69 4.75 7.46
N LYS A 45 -3.97 5.86 8.17
CA LYS A 45 -2.94 6.82 8.59
C LYS A 45 -1.95 6.20 9.57
N GLN A 46 -2.43 5.38 10.50
CA GLN A 46 -1.58 4.70 11.47
C GLN A 46 -0.68 3.67 10.78
N GLU A 47 -1.23 2.87 9.86
CA GLU A 47 -0.47 1.89 9.08
C GLU A 47 0.51 2.58 8.14
N ALA A 48 0.11 3.66 7.46
CA ALA A 48 1.02 4.47 6.64
C ALA A 48 2.18 5.05 7.45
N ALA A 49 1.93 5.51 8.67
CA ALA A 49 2.99 6.01 9.55
C ALA A 49 3.96 4.90 9.98
N LYS A 50 3.46 3.71 10.32
CA LYS A 50 4.29 2.54 10.64
C LYS A 50 5.14 2.14 9.44
N ALA A 51 4.52 1.98 8.27
CA ALA A 51 5.20 1.65 7.02
C ALA A 51 6.25 2.72 6.65
N GLY A 52 5.92 4.00 6.79
CA GLY A 52 6.84 5.10 6.54
C GLY A 52 8.06 5.09 7.46
N ARG A 53 7.87 4.83 8.77
CA ARG A 53 8.99 4.66 9.71
C ARG A 53 9.85 3.46 9.36
N ALA A 54 9.23 2.31 9.04
CA ALA A 54 9.95 1.10 8.64
C ALA A 54 10.76 1.32 7.37
N ALA A 55 10.16 1.92 6.34
CA ALA A 55 10.85 2.29 5.10
C ALA A 55 11.99 3.29 5.36
N GLY A 56 11.77 4.29 6.23
CA GLY A 56 12.81 5.22 6.65
C GLY A 56 14.00 4.54 7.34
N MET A 57 13.74 3.63 8.28
CA MET A 57 14.78 2.86 8.97
C MET A 57 15.54 1.95 8.01
N LEU A 58 14.84 1.23 7.12
CA LEU A 58 15.49 0.39 6.11
C LEU A 58 16.30 1.21 5.10
N GLY A 59 15.80 2.37 4.69
CA GLY A 59 16.54 3.31 3.85
C GLY A 59 17.83 3.80 4.53
N ALA A 60 17.74 4.22 5.79
CA ALA A 60 18.90 4.65 6.57
C ALA A 60 19.90 3.51 6.78
N ALA A 61 19.44 2.29 7.09
CA ALA A 61 20.28 1.12 7.23
C ALA A 61 21.00 0.77 5.92
N GLY A 62 20.29 0.82 4.78
CA GLY A 62 20.88 0.61 3.46
C GLY A 62 21.94 1.65 3.12
N PHE A 63 21.68 2.93 3.43
CA PHE A 63 22.66 4.01 3.25
C PHE A 63 23.90 3.83 4.14
N ALA A 64 23.70 3.48 5.42
CA ALA A 64 24.81 3.20 6.33
C ALA A 64 25.65 2.00 5.86
N ALA A 65 25.01 0.93 5.40
CA ALA A 65 25.69 -0.23 4.83
C ALA A 65 26.48 0.14 3.55
N TYR A 66 25.91 0.98 2.69
CA TYR A 66 26.63 1.51 1.52
C TYR A 66 27.87 2.30 1.90
N LEU A 67 27.78 3.22 2.89
CA LEU A 67 28.94 3.95 3.38
C LEU A 67 30.00 3.03 4.00
N ALA A 68 29.58 2.02 4.76
CA ALA A 68 30.49 1.02 5.32
C ALA A 68 31.27 0.30 4.21
N VAL A 69 30.59 -0.11 3.13
CA VAL A 69 31.20 -0.73 1.95
C VAL A 69 32.21 0.19 1.26
N VAL A 70 31.89 1.48 1.12
CA VAL A 70 32.81 2.49 0.56
C VAL A 70 34.06 2.63 1.44
N LEU A 71 33.89 2.78 2.75
CA LEU A 71 35.01 2.90 3.70
C LEU A 71 35.87 1.62 3.74
N LEU A 72 35.25 0.45 3.72
CA LEU A 72 35.96 -0.83 3.63
C LEU A 72 36.75 -0.96 2.33
N SER A 73 36.24 -0.42 1.23
CA SER A 73 36.96 -0.40 -0.04
C SER A 73 38.23 0.45 0.04
N PHE A 74 38.14 1.64 0.64
CA PHE A 74 39.32 2.47 0.91
C PHE A 74 40.30 1.78 1.87
N ALA A 75 39.79 1.18 2.95
CA ALA A 75 40.62 0.45 3.90
C ALA A 75 41.34 -0.73 3.22
N ALA A 76 40.68 -1.45 2.32
CA ALA A 76 41.30 -2.53 1.55
C ALA A 76 42.40 -2.00 0.61
N VAL A 77 42.15 -0.90 -0.11
CA VAL A 77 43.16 -0.27 -0.98
C VAL A 77 44.37 0.18 -0.17
N PHE A 78 44.17 0.91 0.93
CA PHE A 78 45.27 1.36 1.77
C PHE A 78 45.99 0.20 2.47
N GLY A 79 45.26 -0.84 2.87
CA GLY A 79 45.84 -2.06 3.42
C GLY A 79 46.78 -2.74 2.42
N LEU A 80 46.33 -2.96 1.19
CA LEU A 80 47.17 -3.53 0.12
C LEU A 80 48.33 -2.59 -0.26
N ALA A 81 48.11 -1.27 -0.25
CA ALA A 81 49.15 -0.30 -0.59
C ALA A 81 50.36 -0.31 0.37
N ASN A 82 50.26 -0.96 1.54
CA ASN A 82 51.42 -1.18 2.42
C ASN A 82 52.41 -2.23 1.86
N ILE A 83 51.97 -3.08 0.92
CA ILE A 83 52.79 -4.18 0.37
C ILE A 83 52.92 -4.14 -1.16
N MET A 84 52.23 -3.22 -1.84
CA MET A 84 52.32 -3.01 -3.28
C MET A 84 52.00 -1.55 -3.66
N ASP A 85 52.23 -1.17 -4.91
CA ASP A 85 51.84 0.16 -5.39
C ASP A 85 50.32 0.39 -5.30
N ALA A 86 49.94 1.62 -4.92
CA ALA A 86 48.55 2.00 -4.66
C ALA A 86 47.65 1.86 -5.90
N GLY A 87 48.19 2.04 -7.11
CA GLY A 87 47.45 1.85 -8.35
C GLY A 87 47.04 0.38 -8.55
N TRP A 88 47.96 -0.56 -8.30
CA TRP A 88 47.66 -1.99 -8.37
C TRP A 88 46.69 -2.44 -7.27
N ALA A 89 46.84 -1.91 -6.05
CA ALA A 89 45.90 -2.16 -4.97
C ALA A 89 44.46 -1.72 -5.34
N ALA A 90 44.32 -0.50 -5.88
CA ALA A 90 43.04 0.02 -6.35
C ALA A 90 42.43 -0.84 -7.48
N LEU A 91 43.25 -1.28 -8.45
CA LEU A 91 42.79 -2.15 -9.53
C LEU A 91 42.28 -3.50 -9.03
N ILE A 92 42.93 -4.11 -8.03
CA ILE A 92 42.48 -5.38 -7.45
C ILE A 92 41.12 -5.22 -6.76
N VAL A 93 40.97 -4.19 -5.93
CA VAL A 93 39.69 -3.93 -5.24
C VAL A 93 38.59 -3.59 -6.24
N ALA A 94 38.90 -2.81 -7.28
CA ALA A 94 37.95 -2.51 -8.36
C ALA A 94 37.54 -3.78 -9.13
N ALA A 95 38.47 -4.68 -9.43
CA ALA A 95 38.18 -5.95 -10.08
C ALA A 95 37.26 -6.85 -9.22
N ALA A 96 37.49 -6.89 -7.90
CA ALA A 96 36.61 -7.60 -6.98
C ALA A 96 35.16 -7.06 -7.02
N TRP A 97 34.99 -5.74 -7.02
CA TRP A 97 33.67 -5.11 -7.16
C TRP A 97 33.05 -5.34 -8.53
N ALA A 98 33.84 -5.34 -9.61
CA ALA A 98 33.35 -5.63 -10.95
C ALA A 98 32.79 -7.06 -11.05
N ILE A 99 33.47 -8.04 -10.45
CA ILE A 99 33.01 -9.44 -10.40
C ILE A 99 31.72 -9.55 -9.57
N ALA A 100 31.70 -8.95 -8.37
CA ALA A 100 30.50 -8.95 -7.52
C ALA A 100 29.31 -8.28 -8.24
N GLY A 101 29.54 -7.14 -8.86
CA GLY A 101 28.54 -6.40 -9.64
C GLY A 101 28.01 -7.19 -10.83
N ALA A 102 28.89 -7.86 -11.58
CA ALA A 102 28.49 -8.73 -12.68
C ALA A 102 27.62 -9.90 -12.20
N ALA A 103 28.00 -10.55 -11.10
CA ALA A 103 27.24 -11.65 -10.52
C ALA A 103 25.84 -11.21 -10.05
N LEU A 104 25.76 -10.06 -9.36
CA LEU A 104 24.50 -9.44 -8.94
C LEU A 104 23.63 -9.06 -10.13
N PHE A 105 24.20 -8.44 -11.16
CA PHE A 105 23.48 -8.07 -12.38
C PHE A 105 22.89 -9.28 -13.09
N VAL A 106 23.68 -10.34 -13.30
CA VAL A 106 23.22 -11.57 -13.95
C VAL A 106 22.10 -12.22 -13.13
N THR A 107 22.27 -12.32 -11.81
CA THR A 107 21.28 -12.93 -10.92
C THR A 107 19.99 -12.11 -10.88
N GLY A 108 20.10 -10.79 -10.71
CA GLY A 108 18.96 -9.87 -10.71
C GLY A 108 18.20 -9.90 -12.03
N ARG A 109 18.92 -9.86 -13.16
CA ARG A 109 18.31 -9.95 -14.49
C ARG A 109 17.57 -11.28 -14.71
N LYS A 110 18.12 -12.40 -14.23
CA LYS A 110 17.43 -13.70 -14.30
C LYS A 110 16.13 -13.70 -13.49
N ARG A 111 16.16 -13.17 -12.26
CA ARG A 111 14.97 -13.08 -11.40
C ARG A 111 13.91 -12.14 -11.97
N LEU A 112 14.32 -11.00 -12.53
CA LEU A 112 13.37 -10.07 -13.16
C LEU A 112 12.62 -10.69 -14.35
N LYS A 113 13.29 -11.57 -15.12
CA LYS A 113 12.64 -12.29 -16.23
C LYS A 113 11.54 -13.26 -15.79
N THR A 114 11.51 -13.66 -14.52
CA THR A 114 10.48 -14.57 -13.97
C THR A 114 9.38 -13.81 -13.23
N VAL A 115 9.46 -12.49 -13.12
CA VAL A 115 8.41 -11.67 -12.51
C VAL A 115 7.31 -11.47 -13.54
N ASP A 116 6.13 -11.99 -13.24
CA ASP A 116 4.90 -11.68 -13.96
C ASP A 116 4.15 -10.57 -13.19
N PRO A 117 4.09 -9.34 -13.72
CA PRO A 117 3.44 -8.23 -13.04
C PRO A 117 1.91 -8.31 -13.12
N VAL A 118 1.35 -9.20 -13.94
CA VAL A 118 -0.10 -9.32 -14.10
C VAL A 118 -0.62 -10.35 -13.10
N PRO A 119 -1.51 -9.94 -12.16
CA PRO A 119 -2.20 -10.88 -11.31
C PRO A 119 -3.30 -11.60 -12.11
N HIS A 120 -2.89 -12.58 -12.91
CA HIS A 120 -3.74 -13.31 -13.85
C HIS A 120 -5.05 -13.81 -13.22
N ARG A 121 -4.97 -14.38 -12.02
CA ARG A 121 -6.15 -14.87 -11.28
C ARG A 121 -7.17 -13.76 -11.00
N THR A 122 -6.72 -12.61 -10.51
CA THR A 122 -7.60 -11.46 -10.23
C THR A 122 -8.21 -10.92 -11.52
N VAL A 123 -7.41 -10.79 -12.57
CA VAL A 123 -7.88 -10.31 -13.87
C VAL A 123 -8.90 -11.27 -14.48
N ASP A 124 -8.69 -12.58 -14.34
CA ASP A 124 -9.60 -13.58 -14.88
C ASP A 124 -10.92 -13.63 -14.10
N THR A 125 -10.90 -13.53 -12.77
CA THR A 125 -12.12 -13.40 -11.95
C THR A 125 -12.91 -12.14 -12.33
N LEU A 126 -12.25 -10.98 -12.48
CA LEU A 126 -12.93 -9.76 -12.90
C LEU A 126 -13.54 -9.87 -14.32
N LYS A 127 -12.90 -10.63 -15.22
CA LYS A 127 -13.46 -10.91 -16.56
C LYS A 127 -14.66 -11.85 -16.48
N GLU A 128 -14.64 -12.84 -15.59
CA GLU A 128 -15.76 -13.75 -15.35
C GLU A 128 -16.96 -12.98 -14.78
N ASP A 129 -16.74 -12.14 -13.76
CA ASP A 129 -17.76 -11.29 -13.17
C ASP A 129 -18.37 -10.33 -14.20
N ALA A 130 -17.51 -9.68 -15.00
CA ALA A 130 -17.97 -8.79 -16.08
C ALA A 130 -18.75 -9.55 -17.18
N ARG A 131 -18.38 -10.81 -17.45
CA ARG A 131 -19.07 -11.65 -18.44
C ARG A 131 -20.44 -12.10 -17.92
N TRP A 132 -20.54 -12.43 -16.64
CA TRP A 132 -21.81 -12.75 -15.98
C TRP A 132 -22.77 -11.54 -16.01
N LEU A 133 -22.28 -10.35 -15.71
CA LEU A 133 -23.08 -9.11 -15.78
C LEU A 133 -23.55 -8.76 -17.20
N LYS A 134 -22.79 -9.14 -18.23
CA LYS A 134 -23.10 -8.82 -19.63
C LYS A 134 -24.11 -9.79 -20.26
N ASN A 135 -24.09 -11.05 -19.86
CA ASN A 135 -25.04 -12.08 -20.31
C ASN A 135 -25.72 -12.75 -19.10
N PRO A 136 -26.65 -12.05 -18.41
CA PRO A 136 -27.34 -12.59 -17.22
C PRO A 136 -28.42 -13.63 -17.57
N ASN A 137 -28.19 -14.48 -18.58
CA ASN A 137 -29.13 -15.52 -18.98
C ASN A 137 -28.76 -16.84 -18.29
N GLY A 138 -29.11 -16.89 -17.01
CA GLY A 138 -29.39 -18.10 -16.23
C GLY A 138 -30.77 -17.94 -15.61
#